data_AF-A0A4Y9P3B0-F1
#
_entry.id   AF-A0A4Y9P3B0-F1
#
_cell.length_a   1.000
_cell.length_b   1.000
_cell.length_c   1.000
_cell.angle_alpha   90.00
_cell.angle_beta   90.00
_cell.angle_gamma   90.00
#
_symmetry.space_group_name_H-M   'P 1'
#
loop_
_entity.id
_entity.type
_entity.pdbx_description
1 polymer ?
#
loop_
_entity_poly.entity_id
_entity_poly.type
_entity_poly.pdbx_seq_one_letter_code
_entity_poly.pdbx_strand_id
1 'polypeptide(L)'
;MLKRRVPRVLVSGFLLTVAVTGLAACRTSPNVAAYVGESTVSVSELDAAVADRLTDERVAAFAATDEAGFTRRVLGLLVQQEVYAEAAERYDVEVDNDDVRARIEQLLGEDDPDEVYAQLADQGISRGDVFENVRQLLTREQIAESDGQAEGLDVAALQARYEETRESLGELSFGYIAVPDQPTADSVLAQLTANPAGYAAIAAQYPGEFTLPALESRTAEELPSVLVEGITGAAPNTGFTTPIPETGGIVVTFVEGTVYPSFEEVRPQLEQEASQAAEQAGTELVAEVRRDLGVTVNPRFGVLEDARLVPADGGVVDILEDETETEQPAGVPAE
;
A
#
# COMPACT_ATOMS: atom_id res chain seq x y z
N MET A 1 -10.04 -29.49 13.81
CA MET A 1 -10.90 -29.95 14.94
C MET A 1 -11.71 -28.76 15.45
N LEU A 2 -13.03 -28.79 15.29
CA LEU A 2 -13.92 -27.71 15.73
C LEU A 2 -14.01 -27.66 17.26
N LYS A 3 -13.49 -26.61 17.89
CA LYS A 3 -13.77 -26.31 19.30
C LYS A 3 -15.14 -25.64 19.41
N ARG A 4 -16.12 -26.39 19.90
CA ARG A 4 -17.43 -25.89 20.35
C ARG A 4 -17.22 -24.81 21.42
N ARG A 5 -17.62 -23.56 21.14
CA ARG A 5 -17.71 -22.50 22.14
C ARG A 5 -18.88 -22.80 23.08
N VAL A 6 -18.61 -22.83 24.38
CA VAL A 6 -19.61 -23.03 25.44
C VAL A 6 -20.28 -21.67 25.74
N PRO A 7 -21.61 -21.58 25.86
CA PRO A 7 -22.28 -20.32 26.14
C PRO A 7 -22.02 -19.88 27.59
N ARG A 8 -21.60 -18.63 27.78
CA ARG A 8 -21.42 -18.02 29.09
C ARG A 8 -22.79 -17.66 29.68
N VAL A 9 -23.10 -18.28 30.82
CA VAL A 9 -24.27 -17.94 31.64
C VAL A 9 -24.01 -16.60 32.33
N LEU A 10 -24.84 -15.60 32.02
CA LEU A 10 -24.91 -14.33 32.74
C LEU A 10 -25.40 -14.58 34.17
N VAL A 11 -24.55 -14.33 35.16
CA VAL A 11 -24.95 -14.19 36.57
C VAL A 11 -24.84 -12.71 36.92
N SER A 12 -26.00 -12.05 36.97
CA SER A 12 -26.15 -10.72 37.54
C SER A 12 -25.90 -10.77 39.04
N GLY A 13 -24.98 -9.92 39.53
CA GLY A 13 -24.65 -9.85 40.95
C GLY A 13 -24.00 -8.53 41.36
N PHE A 14 -24.85 -7.58 41.75
CA PHE A 14 -24.71 -6.61 42.85
C PHE A 14 -23.47 -5.69 42.96
N LEU A 15 -23.77 -4.39 43.00
CA LEU A 15 -22.91 -3.21 43.24
C LEU A 15 -22.04 -3.30 44.50
N LEU A 16 -20.76 -2.94 44.35
CA LEU A 16 -19.96 -2.34 45.41
C LEU A 16 -19.02 -1.28 44.81
N THR A 17 -19.37 -0.01 45.02
CA THR A 17 -18.55 1.16 44.68
C THR A 17 -17.35 1.22 45.63
N VAL A 18 -16.17 0.84 45.12
CA VAL A 18 -14.88 1.15 45.73
C VAL A 18 -14.20 2.22 44.88
N ALA A 19 -13.98 3.39 45.49
CA ALA A 19 -13.13 4.42 44.93
C ALA A 19 -11.67 3.91 44.93
N VAL A 20 -11.14 3.59 43.75
CA VAL A 20 -9.71 3.33 43.52
C VAL A 20 -9.13 4.54 42.78
N THR A 21 -8.59 5.47 43.56
CA THR A 21 -7.71 6.53 43.07
C THR A 21 -6.31 5.95 42.83
N GLY A 22 -5.83 5.97 41.58
CA GLY A 22 -4.41 6.19 41.27
C GLY A 22 -3.40 5.05 41.46
N LEU A 23 -3.74 3.81 41.06
CA LEU A 23 -2.72 2.81 40.71
C LEU A 23 -2.79 2.58 39.19
N ALA A 24 -1.96 3.28 38.42
CA ALA A 24 -1.59 2.80 37.08
C ALA A 24 -0.79 1.52 37.31
N ALA A 25 -1.52 0.42 37.44
CA ALA A 25 -1.03 -0.87 37.89
C ALA A 25 -0.03 -1.44 36.87
N CYS A 26 1.11 -1.92 37.37
CA CYS A 26 2.02 -2.77 36.62
C CYS A 26 1.24 -4.01 36.13
N ARG A 27 0.68 -3.95 34.93
CA ARG A 27 -0.12 -5.02 34.30
C ARG A 27 0.79 -6.18 33.83
N THR A 28 1.79 -6.57 34.62
CA THR A 28 2.78 -7.58 34.20
C THR A 28 2.50 -8.90 34.92
N SER A 29 1.60 -9.69 34.35
CA SER A 29 1.43 -11.10 34.74
C SER A 29 2.50 -11.94 34.03
N PRO A 30 3.20 -12.85 34.73
CA PRO A 30 4.25 -13.69 34.12
C PRO A 30 3.71 -14.66 33.06
N ASN A 31 2.39 -14.88 33.03
CA ASN A 31 1.72 -15.81 32.12
C ASN A 31 1.06 -15.10 30.92
N VAL A 32 1.20 -13.77 30.81
CA VAL A 32 0.66 -12.99 29.70
C VAL A 32 1.80 -12.49 28.84
N ALA A 33 1.70 -12.74 27.53
CA ALA A 33 2.64 -12.27 26.53
C ALA A 33 2.28 -10.86 26.04
N ALA A 34 0.99 -10.58 25.83
CA ALA A 34 0.52 -9.24 25.48
C ALA A 34 -0.93 -8.99 25.96
N TYR A 35 -1.26 -7.72 26.15
CA TYR A 35 -2.60 -7.22 26.39
C TYR A 35 -3.05 -6.40 25.18
N VAL A 36 -4.28 -6.63 24.72
CA VAL A 36 -4.89 -5.96 23.58
C VAL A 36 -6.28 -5.50 24.06
N GLY A 37 -6.35 -4.28 24.59
CA GLY A 37 -7.53 -3.82 25.34
C GLY A 37 -7.83 -4.68 26.55
N GLU A 38 -8.99 -5.34 26.51
CA GLU A 38 -9.46 -6.29 27.53
C GLU A 38 -9.08 -7.74 27.23
N SER A 39 -8.64 -8.03 25.99
CA SER A 39 -8.12 -9.33 25.59
C SER A 39 -6.65 -9.51 25.96
N THR A 40 -6.22 -10.77 26.08
CA THR A 40 -4.84 -11.11 26.42
C THR A 40 -4.33 -12.26 25.57
N VAL A 41 -3.14 -12.12 25.02
CA VAL A 41 -2.37 -13.22 24.43
C VAL A 41 -1.58 -13.88 25.55
N SER A 42 -1.87 -15.14 25.84
CA SER A 42 -1.17 -15.88 26.90
C SER A 42 0.18 -16.41 26.42
N VAL A 43 1.08 -16.70 27.35
CA VAL A 43 2.37 -17.34 27.03
C VAL A 43 2.15 -18.73 26.43
N SER A 44 1.22 -19.51 27.00
CA SER A 44 0.88 -20.84 26.49
C SER A 44 0.33 -20.81 25.07
N GLU A 45 -0.38 -19.74 24.71
CA GLU A 45 -0.91 -19.55 23.36
C GLU A 45 0.19 -19.16 22.38
N LEU A 46 1.10 -18.26 22.79
CA LEU A 46 2.30 -17.96 22.02
C LEU A 46 3.14 -19.22 21.78
N ASP A 47 3.42 -20.01 22.83
CA ASP A 47 4.21 -21.24 22.71
C ASP A 47 3.53 -22.26 21.79
N ALA A 48 2.20 -22.41 21.88
CA ALA A 48 1.44 -23.28 20.99
C ALA A 48 1.49 -22.79 19.54
N ALA A 49 1.37 -21.48 19.31
CA ALA A 49 1.44 -20.87 17.98
C ALA A 49 2.82 -21.00 17.34
N VAL A 50 3.89 -20.90 18.14
CA VAL A 50 5.26 -21.19 17.70
C VAL A 50 5.39 -22.66 17.35
N ALA A 51 4.99 -23.56 18.25
CA ALA A 51 5.10 -25.00 18.03
C ALA A 51 4.34 -25.49 16.79
N ASP A 52 3.16 -24.95 16.53
CA ASP A 52 2.36 -25.27 15.34
C ASP A 52 3.11 -24.91 14.04
N ARG A 53 3.73 -23.72 13.98
CA ARG A 53 4.52 -23.28 12.82
C ARG A 53 5.78 -24.10 12.60
N LEU A 54 6.42 -24.54 13.68
CA LEU A 54 7.61 -25.40 13.63
C LEU A 54 7.32 -26.84 13.19
N THR A 55 6.06 -27.21 12.94
CA THR A 55 5.73 -28.50 12.31
C THR A 55 6.15 -28.57 10.84
N ASP A 56 6.31 -27.40 10.19
CA ASP A 56 6.91 -27.30 8.86
C ASP A 56 8.43 -27.23 8.97
N GLU A 57 9.13 -28.18 8.34
CA GLU A 57 10.59 -28.30 8.43
C GLU A 57 11.34 -27.09 7.88
N ARG A 58 10.80 -26.39 6.87
CA ARG A 58 11.42 -25.19 6.30
C ARG A 58 11.26 -24.00 7.22
N VAL A 59 10.08 -23.84 7.81
CA VAL A 59 9.85 -22.82 8.85
C VAL A 59 10.72 -23.09 10.06
N ALA A 60 10.86 -24.36 10.47
CA ALA A 60 11.74 -24.75 11.57
C ALA A 60 13.22 -24.45 11.26
N ALA A 61 13.67 -24.73 10.04
CA ALA A 61 15.02 -24.38 9.59
C ALA A 61 15.27 -22.86 9.60
N PHE A 62 14.28 -22.07 9.16
CA PHE A 62 14.33 -20.61 9.26
C PHE A 62 14.42 -20.14 10.72
N ALA A 63 13.52 -20.62 11.58
CA ALA A 63 13.42 -20.22 12.97
C ALA A 63 14.68 -20.55 13.79
N ALA A 64 15.37 -21.66 13.46
CA ALA A 64 16.62 -22.05 14.11
C ALA A 64 17.76 -21.02 13.94
N THR A 65 17.65 -20.11 12.98
CA THR A 65 18.62 -19.01 12.79
C THR A 65 18.47 -17.87 13.81
N ASP A 66 17.25 -17.66 14.33
CA ASP A 66 16.91 -16.66 15.34
C ASP A 66 15.58 -17.01 16.04
N GLU A 67 15.64 -17.93 17.00
CA GLU A 67 14.44 -18.43 17.70
C GLU A 67 13.70 -17.31 18.46
N ALA A 68 14.45 -16.37 19.03
CA ALA A 68 13.89 -15.26 19.78
C ALA A 68 13.19 -14.27 18.85
N GLY A 69 13.80 -13.91 17.72
CA GLY A 69 13.16 -13.09 16.70
C GLY A 69 11.94 -13.75 16.07
N PHE A 70 12.00 -15.06 15.83
CA PHE A 70 10.85 -15.83 15.35
C PHE A 70 9.69 -15.80 16.36
N THR A 71 9.96 -16.06 17.64
CA THR A 71 8.95 -16.00 18.71
C THR A 71 8.31 -14.62 18.80
N ARG A 72 9.11 -13.54 18.72
CA ARG A 72 8.60 -12.16 18.69
C ARG A 72 7.71 -11.88 17.49
N ARG A 73 8.08 -12.38 16.30
CA ARG A 73 7.25 -12.27 15.10
C ARG A 73 5.90 -12.96 15.30
N VAL A 74 5.89 -14.19 15.81
CA VAL A 74 4.65 -14.92 16.09
C VAL A 74 3.78 -14.17 17.11
N LEU A 75 4.37 -13.61 18.16
CA LEU A 75 3.63 -12.76 19.10
C LEU A 75 3.02 -11.53 18.41
N GLY A 76 3.75 -10.89 17.49
CA GLY A 76 3.23 -9.78 16.69
C GLY A 76 2.02 -10.17 15.86
N LEU A 77 2.04 -11.35 15.24
CA LEU A 77 0.91 -11.87 14.47
C LEU A 77 -0.32 -12.14 15.35
N LEU A 78 -0.13 -12.72 16.54
CA LEU A 78 -1.23 -12.96 17.50
C LEU A 78 -1.84 -11.64 18.00
N VAL A 79 -1.00 -10.66 18.36
CA VAL A 79 -1.46 -9.33 18.75
C VAL A 79 -2.24 -8.66 17.61
N GLN A 80 -1.74 -8.79 16.38
CA GLN A 80 -2.43 -8.27 15.20
C GLN A 80 -3.78 -8.96 15.02
N GLN A 81 -3.85 -10.28 15.13
CA GLN A 81 -5.10 -11.03 15.04
C GLN A 81 -6.16 -10.54 16.05
N GLU A 82 -5.76 -10.29 17.31
CA GLU A 82 -6.66 -9.74 18.33
C GLU A 82 -7.15 -8.32 17.98
N VAL A 83 -6.26 -7.45 17.46
CA VAL A 83 -6.65 -6.11 16.98
C VAL A 83 -7.66 -6.19 15.85
N TYR A 84 -7.45 -7.08 14.89
CA TYR A 84 -8.38 -7.28 13.77
C TYR A 84 -9.71 -7.89 14.21
N ALA A 85 -9.69 -8.78 15.20
CA ALA A 85 -10.92 -9.33 15.77
C ALA A 85 -11.77 -8.25 16.46
N GLU A 86 -11.14 -7.37 17.24
CA GLU A 86 -11.83 -6.21 17.83
C GLU A 86 -12.33 -5.25 16.75
N ALA A 87 -11.52 -4.96 15.73
CA ALA A 87 -11.93 -4.08 14.64
C ALA A 87 -13.15 -4.67 13.92
N ALA A 88 -13.14 -5.98 13.66
CA ALA A 88 -14.27 -6.67 13.05
C ALA A 88 -15.55 -6.55 13.90
N GLU A 89 -15.45 -6.74 15.23
CA GLU A 89 -16.58 -6.58 16.15
C GLU A 89 -17.09 -5.14 16.19
N ARG A 90 -16.19 -4.14 16.18
CA ARG A 90 -16.55 -2.72 16.27
C ARG A 90 -17.30 -2.21 15.04
N TYR A 91 -16.92 -2.69 13.87
CA TYR A 91 -17.53 -2.31 12.59
C TYR A 91 -18.60 -3.31 12.12
N ASP A 92 -18.96 -4.30 12.95
CA ASP A 92 -19.98 -5.33 12.65
C ASP A 92 -19.70 -6.09 11.32
N VAL A 93 -18.43 -6.43 11.07
CA VAL A 93 -18.00 -7.16 9.88
C VAL A 93 -17.60 -8.60 10.22
N GLU A 94 -17.86 -9.53 9.30
CA GLU A 94 -17.53 -10.95 9.44
C GLU A 94 -16.92 -11.49 8.14
N VAL A 95 -15.72 -12.08 8.24
CA VAL A 95 -15.02 -12.70 7.11
C VAL A 95 -15.06 -14.22 7.28
N ASP A 96 -15.76 -14.88 6.37
CA ASP A 96 -15.88 -16.34 6.37
C ASP A 96 -14.60 -17.03 5.90
N ASN A 97 -14.37 -18.24 6.41
CA ASN A 97 -13.22 -19.04 5.99
C ASN A 97 -13.24 -19.41 4.51
N ASP A 98 -14.43 -19.54 3.93
CA ASP A 98 -14.58 -19.88 2.52
C ASP A 98 -14.20 -18.69 1.63
N ASP A 99 -14.49 -17.46 2.06
CA ASP A 99 -14.04 -16.24 1.37
C ASP A 99 -12.52 -16.10 1.40
N VAL A 100 -11.89 -16.41 2.53
CA VAL A 100 -10.42 -16.42 2.64
C VAL A 100 -9.80 -17.43 1.68
N ARG A 101 -10.37 -18.64 1.58
CA ARG A 101 -9.88 -19.66 0.62
C ARG A 101 -10.07 -19.22 -0.81
N ALA A 102 -11.25 -18.71 -1.16
CA ALA A 102 -11.53 -18.21 -2.50
C ALA A 102 -10.57 -17.07 -2.89
N ARG A 103 -10.28 -16.16 -1.95
CA ARG A 103 -9.32 -15.08 -2.16
C ARG A 103 -7.89 -15.60 -2.33
N ILE A 104 -7.47 -16.58 -1.54
CA ILE A 104 -6.17 -17.26 -1.72
C ILE A 104 -6.08 -17.92 -3.10
N GLU A 105 -7.11 -18.67 -3.52
CA GLU A 105 -7.15 -19.31 -4.84
C GLU A 105 -7.06 -18.28 -5.97
N GLN A 106 -7.76 -17.14 -5.83
CA GLN A 106 -7.66 -16.03 -6.77
C GLN A 106 -6.24 -15.43 -6.83
N LEU A 107 -5.59 -15.24 -5.68
CA LEU A 107 -4.24 -14.69 -5.59
C LEU A 107 -3.17 -15.65 -6.15
N LEU A 108 -3.38 -16.96 -6.00
CA LEU A 108 -2.51 -17.99 -6.58
C LEU A 108 -2.69 -18.11 -8.10
N GLY A 109 -3.89 -17.84 -8.62
CA GLY A 109 -4.14 -17.90 -10.06
C GLY A 109 -3.85 -19.27 -10.66
N GLU A 110 -2.89 -19.34 -11.59
CA GLU A 110 -2.44 -20.59 -12.23
C GLU A 110 -1.19 -21.19 -11.57
N ASP A 111 -0.62 -20.54 -10.54
CA ASP A 111 0.58 -21.02 -9.85
C ASP A 111 0.31 -22.27 -9.00
N ASP A 112 1.32 -23.12 -8.83
CA ASP A 112 1.22 -24.30 -7.97
C ASP A 112 1.22 -23.89 -6.49
N PRO A 113 0.15 -24.19 -5.72
CA PRO A 113 0.04 -23.74 -4.33
C PRO A 113 1.17 -24.29 -3.44
N ASP A 114 1.60 -25.52 -3.67
CA ASP A 114 2.62 -26.15 -2.83
C ASP A 114 4.00 -25.52 -3.07
N GLU A 115 4.33 -25.15 -4.31
CA GLU A 115 5.55 -24.40 -4.64
C GLU A 115 5.54 -23.00 -4.00
N VAL A 116 4.44 -22.26 -4.10
CA VAL A 116 4.31 -20.92 -3.51
C VAL A 116 4.44 -20.99 -1.99
N TYR A 117 3.73 -21.91 -1.32
CA TYR A 117 3.83 -22.07 0.13
C TYR A 117 5.21 -22.53 0.58
N ALA A 118 5.89 -23.37 -0.20
CA ALA A 118 7.24 -23.79 0.09
C ALA A 118 8.23 -22.61 0.07
N GLN A 119 8.08 -21.69 -0.89
CA GLN A 119 8.89 -20.47 -0.97
C GLN A 119 8.63 -19.49 0.19
N LEU A 120 7.38 -19.40 0.65
CA LEU A 120 7.02 -18.59 1.82
C LEU A 120 7.54 -19.22 3.12
N ALA A 121 7.51 -20.55 3.23
CA ALA A 121 8.05 -21.29 4.36
C ALA A 121 9.57 -21.08 4.52
N ASP A 122 10.31 -20.93 3.42
CA ASP A 122 11.74 -20.59 3.43
C ASP A 122 12.02 -19.20 4.07
N GLN A 123 10.99 -18.35 4.18
CA GLN A 123 11.04 -17.03 4.85
C GLN A 123 10.44 -17.07 6.27
N GLY A 124 10.10 -18.27 6.75
CA GLY A 124 9.45 -18.50 8.04
C GLY A 124 7.97 -18.09 8.07
N ILE A 125 7.28 -18.07 6.93
CA ILE A 125 5.85 -17.79 6.80
C ILE A 125 5.12 -19.11 6.58
N SER A 126 4.26 -19.49 7.52
CA SER A 126 3.47 -20.73 7.40
C SER A 126 2.21 -20.53 6.55
N ARG A 127 1.59 -21.63 6.11
CA ARG A 127 0.28 -21.58 5.43
C ARG A 127 -0.80 -20.90 6.28
N GLY A 128 -0.76 -21.12 7.60
CA GLY A 128 -1.65 -20.45 8.56
C GLY A 128 -1.44 -18.94 8.59
N ASP A 129 -0.20 -18.48 8.48
CA ASP A 129 0.11 -17.04 8.41
C ASP A 129 -0.46 -16.41 7.13
N VAL A 130 -0.35 -17.09 5.99
CA VAL A 130 -0.96 -16.62 4.74
C VAL A 130 -2.47 -16.51 4.90
N PHE A 131 -3.10 -17.54 5.49
CA PHE A 131 -4.54 -17.55 5.73
C PHE A 131 -5.00 -16.38 6.60
N GLU A 132 -4.32 -16.13 7.71
CA GLU A 132 -4.65 -15.00 8.59
C GLU A 132 -4.37 -13.64 7.93
N ASN A 133 -3.31 -13.51 7.14
CA ASN A 133 -3.03 -12.27 6.41
C ASN A 133 -4.13 -11.96 5.37
N VAL A 134 -4.61 -12.97 4.64
CA VAL A 134 -5.72 -12.79 3.69
C VAL A 134 -7.03 -12.49 4.42
N ARG A 135 -7.30 -13.13 5.57
CA ARG A 135 -8.45 -12.73 6.39
C ARG A 135 -8.37 -11.25 6.79
N GLN A 136 -7.22 -10.80 7.25
CA GLN A 136 -7.02 -9.40 7.65
C GLN A 136 -7.18 -8.44 6.46
N LEU A 137 -6.73 -8.82 5.26
CA LEU A 137 -6.99 -8.07 4.03
C LEU A 137 -8.50 -7.89 3.82
N LEU A 138 -9.25 -9.00 3.79
CA LEU A 138 -10.70 -8.98 3.59
C LEU A 138 -11.42 -8.20 4.71
N THR A 139 -10.94 -8.29 5.95
CA THR A 139 -11.50 -7.50 7.06
C THR A 139 -11.31 -6.00 6.83
N ARG A 140 -10.15 -5.54 6.32
CA ARG A 140 -9.97 -4.10 5.99
C ARG A 140 -10.91 -3.67 4.87
N GLU A 141 -11.02 -4.48 3.82
CA GLU A 141 -11.93 -4.21 2.70
C GLU A 141 -13.38 -4.05 3.20
N GLN A 142 -13.87 -4.99 4.02
CA GLN A 142 -15.22 -4.93 4.58
C GLN A 142 -15.41 -3.76 5.58
N ILE A 143 -14.40 -3.43 6.39
CA ILE A 143 -14.47 -2.28 7.31
C ILE A 143 -14.61 -0.98 6.50
N ALA A 144 -13.80 -0.82 5.45
CA ALA A 144 -13.88 0.35 4.58
C ALA A 144 -15.27 0.46 3.90
N GLU A 145 -15.82 -0.67 3.45
CA GLU A 145 -17.17 -0.72 2.90
C GLU A 145 -18.24 -0.35 3.93
N SER A 146 -18.17 -0.92 5.13
CA SER A 146 -19.13 -0.63 6.20
C SER A 146 -19.09 0.83 6.68
N ASP A 147 -17.94 1.50 6.61
CA ASP A 147 -17.79 2.92 6.96
C ASP A 147 -18.15 3.87 5.79
N GLY A 148 -18.54 3.33 4.63
CA GLY A 148 -18.82 4.11 3.42
C GLY A 148 -17.56 4.67 2.74
N GLN A 149 -16.38 4.22 3.13
CA GLN A 149 -15.09 4.64 2.56
C GLN A 149 -14.61 3.74 1.41
N ALA A 150 -15.35 2.66 1.10
CA ALA A 150 -15.21 1.92 -0.16
C ALA A 150 -16.17 2.42 -1.27
N GLU A 151 -16.89 3.53 -1.03
CA GLU A 151 -17.61 4.24 -2.10
C GLU A 151 -16.58 4.72 -3.15
N GLY A 152 -16.74 4.34 -4.42
CA GLY A 152 -15.73 4.60 -5.45
C GLY A 152 -15.56 3.51 -6.49
N LEU A 153 -16.01 2.28 -6.20
CA LEU A 153 -15.92 1.15 -7.12
C LEU A 153 -17.12 1.01 -8.05
N ASP A 154 -18.24 1.66 -7.73
CA ASP A 154 -19.39 1.68 -8.63
C ASP A 154 -19.17 2.62 -9.81
N VAL A 155 -19.84 2.32 -10.92
CA VAL A 155 -19.67 3.06 -12.18
C VAL A 155 -20.00 4.55 -12.03
N ALA A 156 -20.97 4.92 -11.18
CA ALA A 156 -21.35 6.32 -11.02
C ALA A 156 -20.28 7.11 -10.26
N ALA A 157 -19.69 6.53 -9.22
CA ALA A 157 -18.57 7.14 -8.50
C ALA A 157 -17.32 7.25 -9.39
N LEU A 158 -17.00 6.22 -10.18
CA LEU A 158 -15.90 6.25 -11.15
C LEU A 158 -16.11 7.32 -12.22
N GLN A 159 -17.34 7.51 -12.71
CA GLN A 159 -17.66 8.56 -13.66
C GLN A 159 -17.52 9.96 -13.04
N ALA A 160 -17.99 10.15 -11.82
CA ALA A 160 -17.81 11.41 -11.10
C ALA A 160 -16.32 11.73 -10.89
N ARG A 161 -15.52 10.71 -10.54
CA ARG A 161 -14.07 10.85 -10.39
C ARG A 161 -13.40 11.19 -11.72
N TYR A 162 -13.79 10.54 -12.82
CA TYR A 162 -13.32 10.89 -14.15
C TYR A 162 -13.63 12.34 -14.50
N GLU A 163 -14.85 12.83 -14.24
CA GLU A 163 -15.21 14.22 -14.50
C GLU A 163 -14.36 15.21 -13.69
N GLU A 164 -14.03 14.87 -12.45
CA GLU A 164 -13.16 15.68 -11.58
C GLU A 164 -11.71 15.74 -12.09
N THR A 165 -11.16 14.61 -12.54
CA THR A 165 -9.75 14.50 -12.94
C THR A 165 -9.52 14.72 -14.43
N ARG A 166 -10.56 14.75 -15.25
CA ARG A 166 -10.48 14.82 -16.71
C ARG A 166 -9.53 15.89 -17.22
N GLU A 167 -9.58 17.09 -16.64
CA GLU A 167 -8.71 18.19 -17.07
C GLU A 167 -7.22 17.88 -16.89
N SER A 168 -6.86 17.11 -15.87
CA SER A 168 -5.48 16.65 -15.64
C SER A 168 -5.03 15.52 -16.58
N LEU A 169 -5.99 14.84 -17.22
CA LEU A 169 -5.75 13.78 -18.20
C LEU A 169 -5.63 14.32 -19.63
N GLY A 170 -5.62 15.64 -19.81
CA GLY A 170 -5.52 16.27 -21.12
C GLY A 170 -4.17 15.99 -21.79
N GLU A 171 -4.22 15.42 -22.99
CA GLU A 171 -3.08 15.21 -23.87
C GLU A 171 -3.14 16.17 -25.05
N LEU A 172 -1.99 16.61 -25.55
CA LEU A 172 -1.92 17.43 -26.75
C LEU A 172 -1.92 16.50 -27.97
N SER A 173 -2.94 16.63 -28.82
CA SER A 173 -3.04 15.95 -30.12
C SER A 173 -2.38 16.80 -31.20
N PHE A 174 -1.32 16.27 -31.80
CA PHE A 174 -0.53 16.97 -32.82
C PHE A 174 0.04 16.01 -33.86
N GLY A 175 0.48 16.57 -34.98
CA GLY A 175 1.21 15.86 -36.02
C GLY A 175 2.27 16.76 -36.65
N TYR A 176 3.29 16.17 -37.26
CA TYR A 176 4.30 16.93 -37.99
C TYR A 176 4.64 16.29 -39.33
N ILE A 177 4.87 17.13 -40.34
CA ILE A 177 5.16 16.73 -41.72
C ILE A 177 6.41 17.47 -42.19
N ALA A 178 7.44 16.72 -42.58
CA ALA A 178 8.64 17.28 -43.18
C ALA A 178 8.43 17.57 -44.67
N VAL A 179 8.73 18.81 -45.09
CA VAL A 179 8.58 19.29 -46.46
C VAL A 179 9.87 19.98 -46.93
N PRO A 180 10.13 20.05 -48.26
CA PRO A 180 11.42 20.51 -48.78
C PRO A 180 11.68 22.01 -48.62
N ASP A 181 10.64 22.86 -48.55
CA ASP A 181 10.79 24.32 -48.58
C ASP A 181 9.61 25.06 -47.93
N GLN A 182 9.80 26.36 -47.66
CA GLN A 182 8.80 27.24 -47.02
C GLN A 182 7.52 27.41 -47.85
N PRO A 183 7.56 27.64 -49.17
CA PRO A 183 6.33 27.71 -49.96
C PRO A 183 5.47 26.43 -49.87
N THR A 184 6.12 25.26 -49.84
CA THR A 184 5.43 23.98 -49.64
C THR A 184 4.87 23.87 -48.22
N ALA A 185 5.64 24.30 -47.21
CA ALA A 185 5.21 24.33 -45.82
C ALA A 185 3.96 25.19 -45.60
N ASP A 186 3.96 26.40 -46.15
CA ASP A 186 2.83 27.33 -46.06
C ASP A 186 1.57 26.77 -46.72
N SER A 187 1.73 26.09 -47.87
CA SER A 187 0.63 25.41 -48.57
C SER A 187 0.06 24.24 -47.77
N VAL A 188 0.92 23.40 -47.20
CA VAL A 188 0.52 22.26 -46.37
C VAL A 188 -0.19 22.75 -45.10
N LEU A 189 0.35 23.77 -44.43
CA LEU A 189 -0.27 24.36 -43.24
C LEU A 189 -1.64 24.96 -43.55
N ALA A 190 -1.78 25.67 -44.68
CA ALA A 190 -3.07 26.21 -45.11
C ALA A 190 -4.10 25.11 -45.39
N GLN A 191 -3.68 23.99 -46.00
CA GLN A 191 -4.56 22.83 -46.24
C GLN A 191 -5.01 22.16 -44.94
N LEU A 192 -4.09 21.94 -44.00
CA LEU A 192 -4.40 21.33 -42.71
C LEU A 192 -5.32 22.21 -41.86
N THR A 193 -5.09 23.53 -41.85
CA THR A 193 -5.95 24.49 -41.15
C THR A 193 -7.36 24.54 -41.75
N ALA A 194 -7.48 24.40 -43.08
CA ALA A 194 -8.78 24.38 -43.76
C ALA A 194 -9.52 23.04 -43.63
N ASN A 195 -8.80 21.93 -43.48
CA ASN A 195 -9.36 20.59 -43.34
C ASN A 195 -8.52 19.71 -42.40
N PRO A 196 -8.70 19.85 -41.07
CA PRO A 196 -7.96 19.06 -40.06
C PRO A 196 -8.07 17.55 -40.25
N ALA A 197 -9.25 17.06 -40.60
CA ALA A 197 -9.50 15.63 -40.83
C ALA A 197 -8.72 15.06 -42.02
N GLY A 198 -8.14 15.92 -42.88
CA GLY A 198 -7.30 15.56 -44.00
C GLY A 198 -5.85 15.22 -43.64
N TYR A 199 -5.44 15.32 -42.36
CA TYR A 199 -4.05 15.17 -41.94
C TYR A 199 -3.35 13.94 -42.53
N ALA A 200 -3.89 12.74 -42.34
CA ALA A 200 -3.26 11.50 -42.79
C ALA A 200 -3.07 11.45 -44.32
N ALA A 201 -4.02 12.01 -45.08
CA ALA A 201 -3.93 12.07 -46.54
C ALA A 201 -2.86 13.06 -47.03
N ILE A 202 -2.61 14.12 -46.26
CA ILE A 202 -1.54 15.10 -46.55
C ILE A 202 -0.19 14.53 -46.11
N ALA A 203 -0.09 13.92 -44.93
CA ALA A 203 1.12 13.27 -44.43
C ALA A 203 1.60 12.16 -45.39
N ALA A 204 0.68 11.38 -45.96
CA ALA A 204 0.99 10.34 -46.94
C ALA A 204 1.64 10.87 -48.25
N GLN A 205 1.50 12.17 -48.57
CA GLN A 205 2.17 12.79 -49.72
C GLN A 205 3.65 13.09 -49.45
N TYR A 206 4.06 13.12 -48.17
CA TYR A 206 5.40 13.45 -47.72
C TYR A 206 5.94 12.37 -46.76
N PRO A 207 6.04 11.10 -47.19
CA PRO A 207 6.53 10.03 -46.32
C PRO A 207 8.01 10.25 -45.99
N GLY A 208 8.38 10.01 -44.73
CA GLY A 208 9.76 10.13 -44.27
C GLY A 208 9.89 9.87 -42.79
N GLU A 209 11.13 9.76 -42.32
CA GLU A 209 11.45 9.55 -40.89
C GLU A 209 10.96 10.70 -40.00
N PHE A 210 10.86 11.91 -40.57
CA PHE A 210 10.43 13.12 -39.89
C PHE A 210 8.99 13.54 -40.23
N THR A 211 8.15 12.59 -40.64
CA THR A 211 6.72 12.79 -40.87
C THR A 211 5.92 11.78 -40.07
N LEU A 212 5.00 12.24 -39.22
CA LEU A 212 4.03 11.37 -38.55
C LEU A 212 2.89 11.02 -39.51
N PRO A 213 2.56 9.73 -39.70
CA PRO A 213 1.51 9.29 -40.61
C PRO A 213 0.09 9.61 -40.10
N ALA A 214 -0.07 9.80 -38.79
CA ALA A 214 -1.31 10.17 -38.12
C ALA A 214 -1.01 11.18 -37.00
N LEU A 215 -2.06 11.80 -36.45
CA LEU A 215 -1.91 12.58 -35.23
C LEU A 215 -1.58 11.64 -34.06
N GLU A 216 -0.75 12.13 -33.14
CA GLU A 216 -0.42 11.46 -31.90
C GLU A 216 -0.82 12.35 -30.72
N SER A 217 -1.25 11.70 -29.64
CA SER A 217 -1.58 12.35 -28.38
C SER A 217 -0.46 12.08 -27.38
N ARG A 218 0.06 13.15 -26.75
CA ARG A 218 1.12 13.05 -25.73
C ARG A 218 0.97 14.12 -24.66
N THR A 219 1.55 13.88 -23.50
CA THR A 219 1.68 14.90 -22.46
C THR A 219 2.73 15.96 -22.85
N ALA A 220 2.68 17.14 -22.24
CA ALA A 220 3.63 18.23 -22.53
C ALA A 220 5.09 17.85 -22.27
N GLU A 221 5.33 16.90 -21.37
CA GLU A 221 6.65 16.40 -20.96
C GLU A 221 7.27 15.44 -22.00
N GLU A 222 6.44 14.81 -22.82
CA GLU A 222 6.83 13.85 -23.86
C GLU A 222 6.97 14.50 -25.26
N LEU A 223 6.72 15.80 -25.36
CA LEU A 223 6.83 16.55 -26.59
C LEU A 223 8.30 16.74 -27.00
N PRO A 224 8.61 16.70 -28.31
CA PRO A 224 9.93 17.07 -28.81
C PRO A 224 10.29 18.49 -28.35
N SER A 225 11.45 18.64 -27.70
CA SER A 225 11.87 19.92 -27.09
C SER A 225 11.92 21.09 -28.07
N VAL A 226 12.20 20.82 -29.35
CA VAL A 226 12.23 21.85 -30.42
C VAL A 226 10.83 22.31 -30.86
N LEU A 227 9.78 21.55 -30.53
CA LEU A 227 8.39 21.84 -30.91
C LEU A 227 7.52 22.22 -29.70
N VAL A 228 7.95 21.96 -28.47
CA VAL A 228 7.13 22.09 -27.26
C VAL A 228 6.48 23.47 -27.10
N GLU A 229 7.23 24.56 -27.28
CA GLU A 229 6.71 25.93 -27.16
C GLU A 229 5.67 26.22 -28.26
N GLY A 230 5.93 25.76 -29.48
CA GLY A 230 5.01 25.93 -30.60
C GLY A 230 3.72 25.12 -30.41
N ILE A 231 3.82 23.87 -29.95
CA ILE A 231 2.66 22.99 -29.73
C ILE A 231 1.81 23.51 -28.57
N THR A 232 2.42 23.87 -27.44
CA THR A 232 1.70 24.37 -26.26
C THR A 232 1.11 25.77 -26.45
N GLY A 233 1.70 26.61 -27.31
CA GLY A 233 1.20 27.94 -27.63
C GLY A 233 0.20 27.99 -28.79
N ALA A 234 0.06 26.91 -29.57
CA ALA A 234 -0.85 26.89 -30.72
C ALA A 234 -2.32 26.83 -30.28
N ALA A 235 -3.18 27.52 -31.02
CA ALA A 235 -4.62 27.38 -30.86
C ALA A 235 -5.10 26.03 -31.43
N PRO A 236 -6.22 25.46 -30.94
CA PRO A 236 -6.80 24.25 -31.51
C PRO A 236 -7.07 24.37 -33.02
N ASN A 237 -6.79 23.29 -33.76
CA ASN A 237 -6.88 23.21 -35.22
C ASN A 237 -6.03 24.24 -35.97
N THR A 238 -4.86 24.57 -35.44
CA THR A 238 -3.89 25.46 -36.10
C THR A 238 -2.52 24.80 -36.15
N GLY A 239 -1.53 25.49 -36.72
CA GLY A 239 -0.19 24.95 -36.80
C GLY A 239 0.85 26.03 -37.08
N PHE A 240 2.09 25.61 -37.18
CA PHE A 240 3.24 26.47 -37.42
C PHE A 240 4.31 25.73 -38.22
N THR A 241 5.26 26.49 -38.77
CA THR A 241 6.38 25.94 -39.53
C THR A 241 7.67 26.20 -38.79
N THR A 242 8.50 25.17 -38.60
CA THR A 242 9.81 25.27 -37.97
C THR A 242 10.88 24.80 -38.95
N PRO A 243 11.86 25.64 -39.33
CA PRO A 243 12.99 25.18 -40.12
C PRO A 243 13.89 24.28 -39.25
N ILE A 244 14.08 23.03 -39.67
CA ILE A 244 14.94 22.05 -39.00
C ILE A 244 15.92 21.52 -40.04
N PRO A 245 17.13 22.10 -40.15
CA PRO A 245 18.12 21.71 -41.17
C PRO A 245 18.44 20.22 -41.18
N GLU A 246 18.38 19.56 -40.03
CA GLU A 246 18.62 18.13 -39.82
C GLU A 246 17.58 17.25 -40.52
N THR A 247 16.35 17.74 -40.75
CA THR A 247 15.31 17.03 -41.51
C THR A 247 15.40 17.30 -43.01
N GLY A 248 16.41 18.06 -43.47
CA GLY A 248 16.60 18.43 -44.87
C GLY A 248 15.60 19.45 -45.40
N GLY A 249 14.90 20.19 -44.54
CA GLY A 249 13.85 21.12 -44.95
C GLY A 249 13.16 21.82 -43.79
N ILE A 250 11.82 21.88 -43.87
CA ILE A 250 10.95 22.58 -42.92
C ILE A 250 9.94 21.58 -42.39
N VAL A 251 9.69 21.62 -41.08
CA VAL A 251 8.67 20.80 -40.43
C VAL A 251 7.41 21.63 -40.23
N VAL A 252 6.31 21.18 -40.82
CA VAL A 252 4.97 21.72 -40.57
C VAL A 252 4.38 20.96 -39.39
N THR A 253 4.12 21.64 -38.29
CA THR A 253 3.44 21.07 -37.13
C THR A 253 1.99 21.52 -37.14
N PHE A 254 1.06 20.57 -36.99
CA PHE A 254 -0.36 20.81 -36.84
C PHE A 254 -0.81 20.35 -35.45
N VAL A 255 -1.64 21.15 -34.79
CA VAL A 255 -2.13 20.93 -33.44
C VAL A 255 -3.65 20.90 -33.51
N GLU A 256 -4.24 19.74 -33.23
CA GLU A 256 -5.69 19.58 -33.14
C GLU A 256 -6.22 20.26 -31.87
N GLY A 257 -5.47 20.13 -30.77
CA GLY A 257 -5.76 20.73 -29.47
C GLY A 257 -5.59 19.70 -28.36
N THR A 258 -6.17 19.99 -27.21
CA THR A 258 -6.23 19.03 -26.10
C THR A 258 -7.30 17.98 -26.38
N VAL A 259 -6.91 16.72 -26.33
CA VAL A 259 -7.80 15.57 -26.32
C VAL A 259 -7.78 14.94 -24.94
N TYR A 260 -8.88 14.28 -24.58
CA TYR A 260 -9.01 13.63 -23.29
C TYR A 260 -9.28 12.16 -23.55
N PRO A 261 -8.58 11.24 -22.86
CA PRO A 261 -8.93 9.83 -22.96
C PRO A 261 -10.37 9.64 -22.47
N SER A 262 -11.08 8.72 -23.10
CA SER A 262 -12.44 8.38 -22.74
C SER A 262 -12.51 7.71 -21.37
N PHE A 263 -13.68 7.75 -20.74
CA PHE A 263 -13.92 7.05 -19.48
C PHE A 263 -13.53 5.57 -19.57
N GLU A 264 -13.88 4.87 -20.65
CA GLU A 264 -13.57 3.45 -20.82
C GLU A 264 -12.06 3.17 -20.92
N GLU A 265 -11.27 4.11 -21.47
CA GLU A 265 -9.81 3.97 -21.57
C GLU A 265 -9.13 4.09 -20.20
N VAL A 266 -9.62 4.98 -19.34
CA VAL A 266 -9.03 5.21 -18.00
C VAL A 266 -9.73 4.47 -16.87
N ARG A 267 -10.88 3.85 -17.14
CA ARG A 267 -11.68 3.13 -16.14
C ARG A 267 -10.87 2.09 -15.34
N PRO A 268 -10.03 1.23 -15.95
CA PRO A 268 -9.24 0.27 -15.16
C PRO A 268 -8.30 0.94 -14.16
N GLN A 269 -7.73 2.09 -14.52
CA GLN A 269 -6.88 2.87 -13.61
C GLN A 269 -7.71 3.46 -12.48
N LEU A 270 -8.87 4.03 -12.77
CA LEU A 270 -9.76 4.60 -11.75
C LEU A 270 -10.26 3.52 -10.78
N GLU A 271 -10.61 2.33 -11.27
CA GLU A 271 -10.99 1.17 -10.44
C GLU A 271 -9.83 0.74 -9.52
N GLN A 272 -8.61 0.73 -10.05
CA GLN A 272 -7.42 0.43 -9.27
C GLN A 272 -7.13 1.49 -8.20
N GLU A 273 -7.23 2.78 -8.53
CA GLU A 273 -7.05 3.89 -7.59
C GLU A 273 -8.11 3.85 -6.47
N ALA A 274 -9.38 3.62 -6.84
CA ALA A 274 -10.47 3.48 -5.87
C ALA A 274 -10.27 2.27 -4.94
N SER A 275 -9.81 1.14 -5.48
CA SER A 275 -9.48 -0.05 -4.67
C SER A 275 -8.38 0.24 -3.66
N GLN A 276 -7.30 0.92 -4.09
CA GLN A 276 -6.21 1.31 -3.19
C GLN A 276 -6.67 2.29 -2.11
N ALA A 277 -7.53 3.25 -2.45
CA ALA A 277 -8.09 4.19 -1.49
C ALA A 277 -8.93 3.48 -0.43
N ALA A 278 -9.77 2.51 -0.83
CA ALA A 278 -10.56 1.70 0.10
C ALA A 278 -9.66 0.84 1.03
N GLU A 279 -8.60 0.22 0.50
CA GLU A 279 -7.63 -0.53 1.30
C GLU A 279 -6.92 0.36 2.33
N GLN A 280 -6.53 1.57 1.93
CA GLN A 280 -5.91 2.55 2.81
C GLN A 280 -6.87 2.99 3.91
N ALA A 281 -8.11 3.34 3.56
CA ALA A 281 -9.17 3.67 4.50
C ALA A 281 -9.36 2.58 5.57
N GLY A 282 -9.53 1.32 5.14
CA GLY A 282 -9.64 0.19 6.05
C GLY A 282 -8.42 0.01 6.96
N THR A 283 -7.22 0.29 6.45
CA THR A 283 -5.98 0.27 7.24
C THR A 283 -5.98 1.36 8.32
N GLU A 284 -6.42 2.58 7.98
CA GLU A 284 -6.49 3.70 8.91
C GLU A 284 -7.51 3.45 10.02
N LEU A 285 -8.68 2.90 9.67
CA LEU A 285 -9.73 2.52 10.63
C LEU A 285 -9.26 1.44 11.60
N VAL A 286 -8.55 0.41 11.12
CA VAL A 286 -7.95 -0.62 12.01
C VAL A 286 -6.84 -0.03 12.88
N ALA A 287 -6.04 0.89 12.35
CA ALA A 287 -5.00 1.57 13.12
C ALA A 287 -5.60 2.44 14.24
N GLU A 288 -6.77 3.04 14.02
CA GLU A 288 -7.54 3.72 15.05
C GLU A 288 -7.98 2.78 16.17
N VAL A 289 -8.57 1.63 15.81
CA VAL A 289 -8.94 0.60 16.79
C VAL A 289 -7.74 0.17 17.62
N ARG A 290 -6.58 -0.05 16.99
CA ARG A 290 -5.33 -0.40 17.69
C ARG A 290 -4.92 0.66 18.71
N ARG A 291 -5.00 1.94 18.34
CA ARG A 291 -4.65 3.06 19.22
C ARG A 291 -5.59 3.10 20.43
N ASP A 292 -6.89 2.92 20.21
CA ASP A 292 -7.90 2.94 21.27
C ASP A 292 -7.76 1.77 22.24
N LEU A 293 -7.37 0.59 21.73
CA LEU A 293 -7.18 -0.62 22.53
C LEU A 293 -5.99 -0.52 23.50
N GLY A 294 -4.98 0.30 23.22
CA GLY A 294 -3.80 0.43 24.08
C GLY A 294 -3.01 -0.88 24.24
N VAL A 295 -2.42 -1.37 23.14
CA VAL A 295 -1.64 -2.61 23.12
C VAL A 295 -0.40 -2.52 24.02
N THR A 296 -0.24 -3.47 24.93
CA THR A 296 0.93 -3.57 25.82
C THR A 296 1.55 -4.95 25.73
N VAL A 297 2.84 -5.04 25.41
CA VAL A 297 3.58 -6.31 25.33
C VAL A 297 4.45 -6.50 26.55
N ASN A 298 4.58 -7.76 27.01
CA ASN A 298 5.47 -8.10 28.11
C ASN A 298 6.93 -7.85 27.69
N PRO A 299 7.70 -7.01 28.41
CA PRO A 299 9.04 -6.59 28.02
C PRO A 299 10.03 -7.74 27.76
N ARG A 300 9.80 -8.92 28.35
CA ARG A 300 10.63 -10.11 28.10
C ARG A 300 10.59 -10.58 26.64
N PHE A 301 9.54 -10.21 25.92
CA PHE A 301 9.36 -10.50 24.49
C PHE A 301 9.65 -9.26 23.62
N GLY A 302 10.16 -8.18 24.20
CA GLY A 302 10.47 -6.94 23.47
C GLY A 302 9.49 -5.81 23.75
N VAL A 303 9.63 -4.74 22.96
CA VAL A 303 8.83 -3.51 23.05
C VAL A 303 8.12 -3.24 21.73
N LEU A 304 7.00 -2.52 21.80
CA LEU A 304 6.22 -2.15 20.62
C LEU A 304 6.69 -0.77 20.13
N GLU A 305 7.27 -0.73 18.93
CA GLU A 305 7.72 0.49 18.24
C GLU A 305 7.05 0.56 16.87
N ASP A 306 6.36 1.66 16.57
CA ASP A 306 5.59 1.83 15.33
C ASP A 306 4.70 0.61 14.99
N ALA A 307 4.07 0.06 16.04
CA ALA A 307 3.25 -1.15 15.99
C ALA A 307 3.97 -2.44 15.55
N ARG A 308 5.30 -2.47 15.63
CA ARG A 308 6.15 -3.64 15.42
C ARG A 308 6.86 -4.03 16.71
N LEU A 309 7.04 -5.33 16.91
CA LEU A 309 7.73 -5.88 18.08
C LEU A 309 9.23 -5.95 17.85
N VAL A 310 9.98 -5.11 18.55
CA VAL A 310 11.44 -5.03 18.47
C VAL A 310 12.08 -5.55 19.78
N PRO A 311 13.37 -5.94 19.77
CA PRO A 311 14.08 -6.23 21.01
C PRO A 311 14.01 -5.02 21.95
N ALA A 312 13.85 -5.26 23.26
CA ALA A 312 14.03 -4.18 24.22
C ALA A 312 15.52 -3.80 24.23
N ASP A 313 15.87 -2.59 23.82
CA ASP A 313 17.25 -2.12 23.89
C ASP A 313 17.72 -2.11 25.36
N GLY A 314 18.65 -3.01 25.68
CA GLY A 314 19.63 -2.84 26.77
C GLY A 314 19.12 -2.64 28.19
N GLY A 315 18.30 -3.56 28.72
CA GLY A 315 18.06 -3.67 30.16
C GLY A 315 19.21 -4.38 30.91
N VAL A 316 20.45 -3.87 30.82
CA VAL A 316 21.45 -4.18 31.85
C VAL A 316 21.13 -3.31 33.05
N VAL A 317 20.65 -3.94 34.10
CA VAL A 317 20.59 -3.32 35.41
C VAL A 317 22.05 -3.15 35.86
N ASP A 318 22.49 -1.92 36.14
CA ASP A 318 23.66 -1.64 36.99
C ASP A 318 23.36 -2.23 38.37
N ILE A 319 23.60 -3.54 38.52
CA ILE A 319 23.60 -4.22 39.80
C ILE A 319 25.07 -4.35 40.19
N LEU A 320 25.47 -3.50 41.14
CA LEU A 320 26.72 -3.49 41.91
C LEU A 320 27.84 -2.55 41.41
N GLU A 321 27.64 -1.25 41.52
CA GLU A 321 28.66 -0.42 42.18
C GLU A 321 28.43 -0.51 43.69
N ASP A 322 28.89 -1.63 44.27
CA ASP A 322 29.02 -1.74 45.72
C ASP A 322 30.27 -0.97 46.15
N GLU A 323 30.04 -0.12 47.14
CA GLU A 323 31.01 0.72 47.81
C GLU A 323 32.31 -0.04 48.11
N THR A 324 33.41 0.41 47.52
CA THR A 324 34.70 0.38 48.21
C THR A 324 35.22 1.80 48.29
N GLU A 325 34.75 2.50 49.32
CA GLU A 325 35.60 3.45 50.03
C GLU A 325 36.93 2.74 50.35
N THR A 326 38.01 3.17 49.73
CA THR A 326 39.34 3.06 50.33
C THR A 326 40.06 4.37 50.09
N GLU A 327 39.99 5.21 51.13
CA GLU A 327 40.97 6.21 51.57
C GLU A 327 41.97 6.72 50.53
N GLN A 328 41.80 7.99 50.16
CA GLN A 328 42.94 8.86 49.87
C GLN A 328 43.93 8.83 51.04
N PRO A 329 45.23 8.87 50.74
CA PRO A 329 46.02 9.90 51.38
C PRO A 329 46.78 10.77 50.37
N ALA A 330 46.59 12.08 50.58
CA ALA A 330 47.55 13.18 50.55
C ALA A 330 48.77 13.08 49.60
N GLY A 331 48.86 14.06 48.70
CA GLY A 331 49.93 14.20 47.72
C GLY A 331 51.31 14.61 48.24
N VAL A 332 52.17 14.95 47.26
CA VAL A 332 53.26 15.98 47.17
C VAL A 332 54.32 15.45 46.15
N PRO A 333 55.05 16.28 45.36
CA PRO A 333 54.88 16.36 43.91
C PRO A 333 56.19 16.12 43.10
N ALA A 334 56.11 16.31 41.78
CA ALA A 334 57.13 16.77 40.82
C ALA A 334 58.57 16.20 40.87
N GLU A 335 58.95 15.46 39.82
CA GLU A 335 59.97 15.84 38.80
C GLU A 335 59.81 14.98 37.54
#